data_AF-A0A7J7KMN9-F1
#
_entry.id   AF-A0A7J7KMN9-F1
#
_cell.length_a   1.000
_cell.length_b   1.000
_cell.length_c   1.000
_cell.angle_alpha   90.00
_cell.angle_beta   90.00
_cell.angle_gamma   90.00
#
_symmetry.space_group_name_H-M   'P 1'
#
loop_
_entity.id
_entity.type
_entity.pdbx_description
1 polymer ?
#
loop_
_entity_poly.entity_id
_entity_poly.type
_entity_poly.pdbx_seq_one_letter_code
_entity_poly.pdbx_strand_id
1 'polypeptide(L)'
;MPKFKYANNLRRNRGGPYKTEPVTELRRWRLRNVGGRQTWHYLESNEECEAWPQTLLDKHSLGLSTDDLAPSLPPATSAKASSYNALKFYAALQAEDGHWAGDYGGPYFSCLGLL
;
A
#
# COMPACT_ATOMS: atom_id res chain seq x y z
N MET A 1 17.95 -8.15 -9.13
CA MET A 1 16.62 -7.95 -9.75
C MET A 1 16.66 -6.62 -10.49
N PRO A 2 16.18 -6.53 -11.74
CA PRO A 2 16.18 -5.26 -12.49
C PRO A 2 15.29 -4.24 -11.77
N LYS A 3 15.83 -3.04 -11.47
CA LYS A 3 15.05 -1.93 -10.90
C LYS A 3 14.03 -1.48 -11.94
N PHE A 4 12.73 -1.65 -11.64
CA PHE A 4 11.67 -1.11 -12.49
C PHE A 4 11.82 0.42 -12.56
N LYS A 5 11.99 0.97 -13.77
CA LYS A 5 12.05 2.41 -14.02
C LYS A 5 10.78 2.81 -14.77
N TYR A 6 9.91 3.54 -14.09
CA TYR A 6 8.71 4.10 -14.71
C TYR A 6 9.10 5.06 -15.83
N ALA A 7 8.53 4.89 -17.03
CA ALA A 7 8.71 5.77 -18.17
C ALA A 7 7.38 5.95 -18.90
N ASN A 8 7.01 7.21 -19.18
CA ASN A 8 5.84 7.53 -19.98
C ASN A 8 6.15 8.71 -20.90
N ASN A 9 6.10 8.47 -22.20
CA ASN A 9 6.40 9.45 -23.25
C ASN A 9 5.12 10.06 -23.86
N LEU A 10 3.95 9.82 -23.25
CA LEU A 10 2.67 10.34 -23.70
C LEU A 10 2.37 11.70 -23.06
N ARG A 11 1.57 12.52 -23.75
CA ARG A 11 1.10 13.83 -23.23
C ARG A 11 0.24 13.71 -21.97
N ARG A 12 -0.36 12.54 -21.71
CA ARG A 12 -1.21 12.30 -20.55
C ARG A 12 -0.76 11.03 -19.85
N ASN A 13 -0.58 11.14 -18.55
CA ASN A 13 -0.31 10.01 -17.69
C ASN A 13 -1.62 9.51 -17.05
N ARG A 14 -2.09 8.34 -17.48
CA ARG A 14 -3.33 7.70 -16.98
C ARG A 14 -2.96 6.43 -16.23
N GLY A 15 -3.81 5.98 -15.30
CA GLY A 15 -3.65 4.67 -14.64
C GLY A 15 -2.68 4.64 -13.45
N GLY A 16 -2.23 5.81 -12.98
CA GLY A 16 -1.50 5.90 -11.72
C GLY A 16 -2.42 5.68 -10.50
N PRO A 17 -1.86 5.62 -9.28
CA PRO A 17 -0.43 5.74 -8.96
C PRO A 17 0.41 4.54 -9.44
N TYR A 18 1.63 4.82 -9.90
CA TYR A 18 2.58 3.80 -10.38
C TYR A 18 3.72 3.61 -9.39
N LYS A 19 4.22 2.38 -9.27
CA LYS A 19 5.44 2.11 -8.49
C LYS A 19 6.64 2.80 -9.16
N THR A 20 7.41 3.54 -8.37
CA THR A 20 8.66 4.20 -8.78
C THR A 20 9.81 3.80 -7.86
N GLU A 21 11.03 4.21 -8.18
CA GLU A 21 12.17 4.01 -7.27
C GLU A 21 11.93 4.84 -6.00
N PRO A 22 11.89 4.23 -4.81
CA PRO A 22 11.68 4.95 -3.57
C PRO A 22 12.96 5.71 -3.18
N VAL A 23 12.78 6.86 -2.54
CA VAL A 23 13.89 7.68 -2.01
C VAL A 23 14.28 7.31 -0.57
N THR A 24 13.58 6.35 0.05
CA THR A 24 13.81 5.82 1.39
C THR A 24 13.64 4.31 1.42
N GLU A 25 14.04 3.65 2.52
CA GLU A 25 13.79 2.22 2.71
C GLU A 25 12.31 1.98 3.06
N LEU A 26 11.51 1.50 2.09
CA LEU A 26 10.07 1.28 2.25
C LEU A 26 9.72 0.34 3.43
N ARG A 27 10.61 -0.58 3.79
CA ARG A 27 10.38 -1.52 4.91
C ARG A 27 10.37 -0.85 6.29
N ARG A 28 10.79 0.41 6.39
CA ARG A 28 10.79 1.20 7.63
C ARG A 28 9.54 2.04 7.83
N TRP A 29 8.68 2.16 6.82
CA TRP A 29 7.43 2.91 6.95
C TRP A 29 6.35 2.08 7.65
N ARG A 30 5.57 2.75 8.52
CA ARG A 30 4.39 2.21 9.22
C ARG A 30 3.20 3.15 9.12
N LEU A 31 2.05 2.59 8.81
CA LEU A 31 0.76 3.26 8.90
C LEU A 31 0.17 3.03 10.29
N ARG A 32 -0.17 4.11 10.99
CA ARG A 32 -0.92 4.07 12.25
C ARG A 32 -2.31 4.66 12.04
N ASN A 33 -3.30 3.92 12.52
CA ASN A 33 -4.71 4.26 12.44
C ASN A 33 -5.32 4.41 13.84
N VAL A 34 -5.90 5.58 14.13
CA VAL A 34 -6.60 5.82 15.40
C VAL A 34 -7.91 6.54 15.13
N GLY A 35 -9.03 5.83 15.25
CA GLY A 35 -10.36 6.39 15.03
C GLY A 35 -10.54 6.92 13.61
N GLY A 36 -9.96 6.25 12.61
CA GLY A 36 -9.96 6.66 11.21
C GLY A 36 -8.86 7.65 10.83
N ARG A 37 -8.10 8.20 11.80
CA ARG A 37 -6.96 9.06 11.51
C ARG A 37 -5.77 8.24 11.04
N GLN A 38 -5.29 8.52 9.84
CA GLN A 38 -4.15 7.86 9.21
C GLN A 38 -2.89 8.72 9.32
N THR A 39 -1.79 8.15 9.83
CA THR A 39 -0.48 8.80 9.90
C THR A 39 0.64 7.84 9.54
N TRP A 40 1.58 8.30 8.72
CA TRP A 40 2.77 7.52 8.33
C TRP A 40 3.96 7.86 9.23
N HIS A 41 4.67 6.84 9.68
CA HIS A 41 5.84 6.93 10.56
C HIS A 41 7.01 6.22 9.89
N TYR A 42 8.19 6.84 9.89
CA TYR A 42 9.43 6.21 9.43
C TYR A 42 10.23 5.75 10.65
N LEU A 43 10.54 4.46 10.73
CA LEU A 43 11.30 3.86 11.83
C LEU A 43 12.81 3.95 11.56
N GLU A 44 13.56 4.54 12.49
CA GLU A 44 14.98 4.85 12.29
C GLU A 44 15.88 3.66 12.65
N SER A 45 15.44 2.81 13.60
CA SER A 45 16.23 1.70 14.12
C SER A 45 15.69 0.33 13.70
N ASN A 46 16.53 -0.70 13.79
CA ASN A 46 16.11 -2.07 13.50
C ASN A 46 15.25 -2.61 14.64
N GLU A 47 15.54 -2.19 15.87
CA GLU A 47 14.82 -2.52 17.09
C GLU A 47 13.36 -2.04 17.01
N GLU A 48 13.13 -0.82 16.51
CA GLU A 48 11.77 -0.34 16.23
C GLU A 48 11.07 -1.17 15.15
N CYS A 49 11.79 -1.57 14.10
CA CYS A 49 11.23 -2.38 13.03
C CYS A 49 10.82 -3.78 13.52
N GLU A 50 11.56 -4.34 14.48
CA GLU A 50 11.25 -5.61 15.15
C GLU A 50 10.06 -5.46 16.11
N ALA A 51 10.03 -4.37 16.89
CA ALA A 51 8.95 -4.10 17.83
C ALA A 51 7.61 -3.79 17.14
N TRP A 52 7.65 -3.21 15.95
CA TRP A 52 6.47 -2.91 15.14
C TRP A 52 6.68 -3.47 13.73
N PRO A 53 6.32 -4.74 13.45
CA PRO A 53 6.47 -5.34 12.13
C PRO A 53 5.49 -4.76 11.10
N GLN A 54 5.82 -4.82 9.81
CA GLN A 54 4.92 -4.40 8.74
C GLN A 54 3.73 -5.35 8.60
N THR A 55 2.54 -4.75 8.53
CA THR A 55 1.28 -5.43 8.23
C THR A 55 1.08 -5.63 6.72
N LEU A 56 0.03 -6.39 6.36
CA LEU A 56 -0.38 -6.50 4.95
C LEU A 56 -0.78 -5.13 4.39
N LEU A 57 -1.49 -4.32 5.19
CA LEU A 57 -1.91 -2.98 4.81
C LEU A 57 -0.71 -2.07 4.51
N ASP A 58 0.34 -2.10 5.34
CA ASP A 58 1.58 -1.34 5.11
C ASP A 58 2.21 -1.73 3.77
N LYS A 59 2.44 -3.03 3.56
CA LYS A 59 3.10 -3.54 2.36
C LYS A 59 2.29 -3.23 1.10
N HIS A 60 0.98 -3.44 1.15
CA HIS A 60 0.07 -3.15 0.04
C HIS A 60 0.12 -1.66 -0.32
N SER A 61 0.01 -0.78 0.68
CA SER A 61 0.00 0.68 0.48
C SER A 61 1.32 1.21 -0.07
N LEU A 62 2.45 0.61 0.31
CA LEU A 62 3.79 0.98 -0.16
C LEU A 62 4.17 0.30 -1.48
N GLY A 63 3.33 -0.58 -2.02
CA GLY A 63 3.64 -1.34 -3.23
C GLY A 63 4.74 -2.40 -3.06
N LEU A 64 4.98 -2.88 -1.84
CA LEU A 64 5.86 -4.02 -1.55
C LEU A 64 5.18 -5.34 -1.95
N SER A 65 5.96 -6.43 -2.04
CA SER A 65 5.36 -7.77 -2.19
C SER A 65 4.55 -8.09 -0.94
N THR A 66 3.38 -8.70 -1.16
CA THR A 66 2.44 -9.13 -0.13
C THR A 66 2.32 -10.65 -0.05
N ASP A 67 3.12 -11.38 -0.84
CA ASP A 67 2.97 -12.83 -1.05
C ASP A 67 3.13 -13.63 0.25
N ASP A 68 3.89 -13.11 1.22
CA ASP A 68 4.13 -13.73 2.51
C ASP A 68 2.95 -13.58 3.49
N LEU A 69 2.09 -12.58 3.28
CA LEU A 69 0.92 -12.30 4.13
C LEU A 69 -0.42 -12.58 3.44
N ALA A 70 -0.45 -12.53 2.11
CA ALA A 70 -1.62 -12.77 1.27
C ALA A 70 -1.24 -13.61 0.04
N PRO A 71 -1.08 -14.94 0.21
CA PRO A 71 -0.70 -15.82 -0.88
C PRO A 71 -1.77 -15.88 -1.98
N SER A 72 -1.33 -16.20 -3.19
CA SER A 72 -2.23 -16.33 -4.36
C SER A 72 -3.31 -17.39 -4.12
N LEU A 73 -4.56 -17.02 -4.41
CA LEU A 73 -5.70 -17.93 -4.37
C LEU A 73 -5.91 -18.59 -5.74
N PRO A 74 -6.55 -19.77 -5.81
CA PRO A 74 -6.88 -20.40 -7.08
C PRO A 74 -7.69 -19.47 -7.99
N PRO A 75 -7.44 -19.44 -9.32
CA PRO A 75 -8.22 -18.65 -10.26
C PRO A 75 -9.72 -18.97 -10.14
N ALA A 76 -10.53 -17.94 -9.95
CA ALA A 76 -11.97 -18.11 -9.81
C ALA A 76 -12.63 -18.44 -11.16
N THR A 77 -13.49 -19.45 -11.18
CA THR A 77 -14.25 -19.89 -12.36
C THR A 77 -15.72 -19.47 -12.32
N SER A 78 -16.14 -18.76 -11.27
CA SER A 78 -17.51 -18.25 -11.11
C SER A 78 -17.51 -16.90 -10.38
N ALA A 79 -18.58 -16.14 -10.54
CA ALA A 79 -18.78 -14.88 -9.83
C ALA A 79 -18.68 -15.06 -8.31
N LYS A 80 -19.31 -16.10 -7.76
CA LYS A 80 -19.27 -16.40 -6.32
C LYS A 80 -17.84 -16.67 -5.83
N ALA A 81 -17.07 -17.47 -6.56
CA ALA A 81 -15.68 -17.75 -6.21
C ALA A 81 -14.80 -16.49 -6.31
N SER A 82 -15.04 -15.65 -7.31
CA SER A 82 -14.34 -14.38 -7.48
C SER A 82 -14.61 -13.42 -6.32
N SER A 83 -15.88 -13.26 -5.95
CA SER A 83 -16.27 -12.44 -4.79
C SER A 83 -15.65 -12.95 -3.50
N TYR A 84 -15.61 -14.27 -3.29
CA TYR A 84 -14.97 -14.86 -2.11
C TYR A 84 -13.46 -14.57 -2.06
N ASN A 85 -12.76 -14.77 -3.17
CA ASN A 85 -11.33 -14.48 -3.25
C ASN A 85 -11.03 -12.99 -3.01
N ALA A 86 -11.81 -12.10 -3.63
CA ALA A 86 -11.67 -10.66 -3.47
C ALA A 86 -11.92 -10.22 -2.02
N LEU A 87 -13.01 -10.69 -1.40
CA LEU A 87 -13.33 -10.36 -0.01
C LEU A 87 -12.28 -10.91 0.95
N LYS A 88 -11.78 -12.12 0.73
CA LYS A 88 -10.72 -12.70 1.56
C LYS A 88 -9.46 -11.84 1.55
N PHE A 89 -9.06 -11.32 0.39
CA PHE A 89 -7.92 -10.40 0.29
C PHE A 89 -8.24 -9.03 0.91
N TYR A 90 -9.38 -8.44 0.55
CA TYR A 90 -9.73 -7.08 0.95
C TYR A 90 -10.04 -6.94 2.45
N ALA A 91 -10.57 -7.99 3.08
CA ALA A 91 -10.77 -8.04 4.52
C ALA A 91 -9.44 -7.99 5.29
N ALA A 92 -8.37 -8.58 4.75
CA ALA A 92 -7.05 -8.55 5.36
C ALA A 92 -6.36 -7.17 5.27
N LEU A 93 -6.90 -6.25 4.46
CA LEU A 93 -6.46 -4.85 4.38
C LEU A 93 -7.18 -3.93 5.37
N GLN A 94 -8.10 -4.45 6.19
CA GLN A 94 -8.77 -3.64 7.20
C GLN A 94 -7.74 -3.14 8.24
N ALA A 95 -7.82 -1.85 8.57
CA ALA A 95 -6.98 -1.24 9.59
C ALA A 95 -7.31 -1.77 10.99
N GLU A 96 -6.39 -1.59 11.94
CA GLU A 96 -6.50 -2.08 13.31
C GLU A 96 -7.70 -1.52 14.09
N ASP A 97 -8.22 -0.35 13.68
CA ASP A 97 -9.40 0.30 14.24
C ASP A 97 -10.69 0.03 13.42
N GLY A 98 -10.62 -0.85 12.43
CA GLY A 98 -11.77 -1.39 11.70
C GLY A 98 -12.17 -0.65 10.42
N HIS A 99 -11.53 0.46 10.06
CA HIS A 99 -11.79 1.13 8.78
C HIS A 99 -10.90 0.59 7.64
N TRP A 100 -11.09 1.08 6.41
CA TRP A 100 -10.21 0.77 5.27
C TRP A 100 -9.44 2.01 4.85
N ALA A 101 -8.11 1.95 4.96
CA ALA A 101 -7.22 3.01 4.52
C ALA A 101 -6.97 2.96 3.01
N GLY A 102 -6.53 4.08 2.43
CA GLY A 102 -6.24 4.15 1.01
C GLY A 102 -5.62 5.47 0.58
N ASP A 103 -4.96 5.44 -0.58
CA ASP A 103 -4.50 6.66 -1.26
C ASP A 103 -5.72 7.47 -1.74
N TYR A 104 -5.83 8.69 -1.24
CA TYR A 104 -6.88 9.65 -1.61
C TYR A 104 -6.30 10.93 -2.23
N GLY A 105 -5.16 10.80 -2.91
CA GLY A 105 -4.54 11.86 -3.69
C GLY A 105 -5.19 12.05 -5.07
N GLY A 106 -4.50 12.83 -5.92
CA GLY A 106 -4.92 13.08 -7.30
C GLY A 106 -4.89 14.57 -7.67
N PRO A 107 -5.51 15.46 -6.89
CA PRO A 107 -5.39 16.90 -7.11
C PRO A 107 -3.97 17.40 -6.79
N TYR A 108 -3.25 17.91 -7.80
CA TYR A 108 -1.86 18.33 -7.64
C TYR A 108 -1.66 19.67 -6.93
N PHE A 109 -2.72 20.47 -6.76
CA PHE A 109 -2.61 21.80 -6.16
C PHE A 109 -2.67 21.79 -4.63
N SER A 110 -3.05 20.67 -4.00
CA SER A 110 -3.19 20.57 -2.53
C SER A 110 -1.85 20.76 -1.80
N CYS A 111 -0.75 20.23 -2.33
CA CYS A 111 0.55 20.35 -1.67
C CYS A 111 1.16 21.76 -1.78
N LEU A 112 0.72 22.59 -2.74
CA LEU A 112 1.32 23.90 -2.98
C LEU A 112 1.14 24.88 -1.81
N GLY A 113 0.12 24.69 -0.97
CA GLY A 113 -0.17 25.55 0.18
C GLY A 113 0.37 25.05 1.52
N LEU A 114 1.03 23.88 1.55
CA LEU A 114 1.51 23.25 2.79
C LEU A 114 3.04 23.31 2.94
N LEU A 115 3.76 23.55 1.84
CA LEU A 115 5.23 23.51 1.77
C LEU A 115 5.90 24.69 2.49
#